data_AF-A0A2D8GCC0-F1
#
_entry.id   AF-A0A2D8GCC0-F1
#
_cell.length_a   1.000
_cell.length_b   1.000
_cell.length_c   1.000
_cell.angle_alpha   90.00
_cell.angle_beta   90.00
_cell.angle_gamma   90.00
#
_symmetry.space_group_name_H-M   'P 1'
#
loop_
_entity.id
_entity.type
_entity.pdbx_description
1 polymer ?
#
loop_
_entity_poly.entity_id
_entity_poly.type
_entity_poly.pdbx_seq_one_letter_code
_entity_poly.pdbx_strand_id
1 'polypeptide(L)'
;MSISQTIKMENGFLHVPDNPVIPYIEGDGIGSDIWNASVNVFDSAVTKAYSGTRKINWLEIYAGEKAFNKKGEWLPQETLDLISNHLIAIKGPLTTPVGGGIRSLNVALRQKL
;
A
#
# COMPACT_ATOMS: atom_id res chain seq x y z
N MET A 1 4.57 -15.04 -18.80
CA MET A 1 4.44 -14.00 -17.75
C MET A 1 4.38 -14.71 -16.41
N SER A 2 5.19 -14.32 -15.44
CA SER A 2 5.12 -14.89 -14.09
C SER A 2 3.79 -14.51 -13.44
N ILE A 3 3.22 -15.43 -12.66
CA ILE A 3 1.96 -15.22 -11.94
C ILE A 3 2.26 -14.39 -10.69
N SER A 4 1.52 -13.30 -10.47
CA SER A 4 1.62 -12.50 -9.25
C SER A 4 1.15 -13.30 -8.04
N GLN A 5 1.86 -13.19 -6.92
CA GLN A 5 1.61 -14.00 -5.73
C GLN A 5 1.59 -13.13 -4.47
N THR A 6 0.80 -13.51 -3.47
CA THR A 6 0.78 -12.84 -2.16
C THR A 6 1.95 -13.29 -1.30
N ILE A 7 2.43 -12.39 -0.44
CA ILE A 7 3.38 -12.74 0.62
C ILE A 7 2.64 -13.56 1.68
N LYS A 8 3.30 -14.55 2.27
CA LYS A 8 2.74 -15.38 3.35
C LYS A 8 3.61 -15.34 4.59
N MET A 9 2.98 -15.53 5.75
CA MET A 9 3.65 -15.75 7.02
C MET A 9 3.53 -17.23 7.39
N GLU A 10 4.64 -17.94 7.46
CA GLU A 10 4.67 -19.35 7.88
C GLU A 10 5.75 -19.51 8.97
N ASN A 11 5.37 -20.08 10.12
CA ASN A 11 6.28 -20.30 11.26
C ASN A 11 7.02 -19.02 11.74
N GLY A 12 6.40 -17.84 11.59
CA GLY A 12 7.00 -16.56 11.96
C GLY A 12 7.97 -15.97 10.93
N PHE A 13 8.11 -16.60 9.75
CA PHE A 13 8.93 -16.12 8.64
C PHE A 13 8.07 -15.64 7.47
N LEU A 14 8.50 -14.55 6.84
CA LEU A 14 7.90 -14.07 5.60
C LEU A 14 8.40 -14.88 4.41
N HIS A 15 7.49 -15.56 3.73
CA HIS A 15 7.71 -16.20 2.45
C HIS A 15 7.35 -15.21 1.35
N VAL A 16 8.37 -14.59 0.76
CA VAL A 16 8.24 -13.56 -0.28
C VAL A 16 8.53 -14.18 -1.65
N PRO A 17 7.55 -14.25 -2.57
CA PRO A 17 7.78 -14.75 -3.92
C PRO A 17 8.60 -13.75 -4.76
N ASP A 18 9.06 -14.16 -5.95
CA ASP A 18 9.80 -13.27 -6.86
C ASP A 18 8.91 -12.17 -7.48
N ASN A 19 7.59 -12.36 -7.48
CA ASN A 19 6.61 -11.46 -8.07
C ASN A 19 5.50 -11.04 -7.08
N PRO A 20 5.86 -10.46 -5.92
CA PRO A 20 4.90 -10.20 -4.86
C PRO A 20 3.90 -9.12 -5.26
N VAL A 21 2.64 -9.27 -4.81
CA VAL A 21 1.66 -8.18 -4.83
C VAL A 21 1.84 -7.33 -3.56
N ILE A 22 2.08 -6.03 -3.73
CA ILE A 22 2.25 -5.09 -2.61
C ILE A 22 1.19 -3.99 -2.75
N PRO A 23 0.21 -3.92 -1.83
CA PRO A 23 -0.70 -2.81 -1.77
C PRO A 23 0.00 -1.48 -1.49
N TYR A 24 -0.47 -0.42 -2.13
CA TYR A 24 -0.04 0.93 -1.83
C TYR A 24 -1.21 1.90 -1.73
N ILE A 25 -1.09 2.86 -0.82
CA ILE A 25 -1.97 4.04 -0.78
C ILE A 25 -1.17 5.21 -1.33
N GLU A 26 -1.58 5.78 -2.47
CA GLU A 26 -0.90 6.92 -3.10
C GLU A 26 -0.74 8.10 -2.12
N GLY A 27 -1.76 8.32 -1.28
CA GLY A 27 -1.82 9.41 -0.33
C GLY A 27 -2.55 10.63 -0.87
N ASP A 28 -2.63 11.67 -0.04
CA ASP A 28 -3.30 12.93 -0.32
C ASP A 28 -2.28 14.06 -0.53
N GLY A 29 -2.71 15.21 -1.06
CA GLY A 29 -1.83 16.36 -1.31
C GLY A 29 -0.68 15.99 -2.25
N ILE A 30 0.57 16.10 -1.76
CA ILE A 30 1.78 15.75 -2.53
C ILE A 30 1.99 14.23 -2.74
N GLY A 31 1.06 13.39 -2.29
CA GLY A 31 1.17 11.92 -2.35
C GLY A 31 1.40 11.38 -3.76
N SER A 32 0.65 11.86 -4.76
CA SER A 32 0.80 11.44 -6.16
C SER A 32 2.19 11.72 -6.73
N ASP A 33 2.75 12.90 -6.42
CA ASP A 33 4.07 13.29 -6.91
C ASP A 33 5.17 12.42 -6.31
N ILE A 34 5.08 12.16 -5.00
CA ILE A 34 6.01 11.28 -4.29
C ILE A 34 5.87 9.85 -4.79
N TRP A 35 4.65 9.34 -4.98
CA TRP A 35 4.43 7.98 -5.46
C TRP A 35 4.99 7.76 -6.85
N ASN A 36 4.72 8.67 -7.79
CA ASN A 36 5.23 8.62 -9.16
C ASN A 36 6.76 8.57 -9.19
N ALA A 37 7.45 9.32 -8.33
CA ALA A 37 8.91 9.24 -8.20
C ALA A 37 9.35 7.92 -7.54
N SER A 38 8.70 7.52 -6.45
CA SER A 38 9.07 6.37 -5.63
C SER A 38 8.96 5.05 -6.38
N VAL A 39 7.85 4.81 -7.08
CA VAL A 39 7.60 3.56 -7.82
C VAL A 39 8.66 3.32 -8.89
N ASN A 40 9.07 4.38 -9.60
CA ASN A 40 10.14 4.31 -10.59
C ASN A 40 11.50 3.94 -9.98
N VAL A 41 11.82 4.49 -8.80
CA VAL A 41 13.05 4.16 -8.07
C VAL A 41 13.03 2.71 -7.60
N PHE A 42 11.92 2.26 -7.00
CA PHE A 42 11.78 0.88 -6.51
C PHE A 42 11.88 -0.13 -7.66
N ASP A 43 11.13 0.06 -8.74
CA ASP A 43 11.12 -0.85 -9.88
C ASP A 43 12.50 -0.93 -10.55
N SER A 44 13.19 0.22 -10.68
CA SER A 44 14.56 0.26 -11.22
C SER A 44 15.55 -0.46 -10.31
N ALA A 45 15.45 -0.26 -8.99
CA ALA A 45 16.33 -0.92 -8.02
C ALA A 45 16.14 -2.44 -8.03
N VAL A 46 14.90 -2.92 -8.01
CA VAL A 46 14.56 -4.35 -8.09
C VAL A 46 15.07 -4.94 -9.39
N THR A 47 14.77 -4.31 -10.52
CA THR A 47 15.19 -4.79 -11.85
C THR A 47 16.71 -4.90 -11.93
N LYS A 48 17.45 -3.89 -11.45
CA LYS A 48 18.91 -3.86 -11.48
C LYS A 48 19.54 -4.88 -10.54
N ALA A 49 19.03 -5.02 -9.32
CA ALA A 49 19.58 -5.94 -8.32
C ALA A 49 19.37 -7.41 -8.69
N TYR A 50 18.25 -7.73 -9.36
CA TYR A 50 17.85 -9.11 -9.66
C TYR A 50 17.88 -9.44 -11.14
N SER A 51 18.48 -8.58 -11.98
CA SER A 51 18.56 -8.77 -13.43
C SER A 51 17.19 -9.09 -14.07
N GLY A 52 16.14 -8.44 -13.58
CA GLY A 52 14.75 -8.64 -14.05
C GLY A 52 14.08 -9.95 -13.62
N THR A 53 14.72 -10.80 -12.82
CA THR A 53 14.12 -12.06 -12.32
C THR A 53 13.05 -11.82 -11.25
N ARG A 54 13.06 -10.63 -10.62
CA ARG A 54 12.07 -10.19 -9.64
C ARG A 54 11.36 -8.94 -10.10
N LYS A 55 10.10 -8.79 -9.68
CA LYS A 55 9.27 -7.62 -9.99
C LYS A 55 8.20 -7.43 -8.91
N ILE A 56 7.94 -6.21 -8.48
CA ILE A 56 6.81 -5.92 -7.60
C ILE A 56 5.56 -5.67 -8.46
N ASN A 57 4.42 -6.24 -8.05
CA ASN A 57 3.12 -5.94 -8.61
C ASN A 57 2.37 -5.00 -7.65
N TRP A 58 2.34 -3.72 -7.98
CA TRP A 58 1.71 -2.71 -7.13
C TRP A 58 0.18 -2.76 -7.24
N LEU A 59 -0.49 -2.83 -6.09
CA LEU A 59 -1.95 -2.82 -5.99
C LEU A 59 -2.43 -1.52 -5.33
N GLU A 60 -3.05 -0.62 -6.08
CA GLU A 60 -3.59 0.61 -5.49
C GLU A 60 -4.77 0.30 -4.56
N ILE A 61 -4.71 0.81 -3.33
CA ILE A 61 -5.80 0.79 -2.35
C ILE A 61 -6.01 2.21 -1.80
N TYR A 62 -7.17 2.48 -1.22
CA TYR A 62 -7.60 3.86 -0.93
C TYR A 62 -7.75 4.12 0.56
N ALA A 63 -7.13 5.19 1.05
CA ALA A 63 -7.46 5.84 2.32
C ALA A 63 -7.31 7.36 2.15
N GLY A 64 -7.84 8.14 3.09
CA GLY A 64 -7.73 9.60 3.06
C GLY A 64 -8.77 10.28 2.17
N GLU A 65 -8.43 11.48 1.73
CA GLU A 65 -9.30 12.32 0.88
C GLU A 65 -9.64 11.60 -0.43
N LYS A 66 -8.67 10.92 -1.05
CA LYS A 66 -8.91 10.14 -2.27
C LYS A 66 -9.96 9.05 -2.07
N ALA A 67 -9.96 8.39 -0.91
CA ALA A 67 -10.96 7.37 -0.57
C ALA A 67 -12.34 7.97 -0.33
N PHE A 68 -12.41 9.07 0.43
CA PHE A 68 -13.66 9.75 0.71
C PHE A 68 -14.34 10.24 -0.58
N ASN A 69 -13.58 10.85 -1.48
CA ASN A 69 -14.10 11.34 -2.76
C ASN A 69 -14.59 10.20 -3.68
N LYS A 70 -13.99 9.02 -3.61
CA LYS A 70 -14.37 7.86 -4.45
C LYS A 70 -15.47 7.00 -3.85
N LYS A 71 -15.46 6.80 -2.53
CA LYS A 71 -16.26 5.78 -1.82
C LYS A 71 -17.14 6.34 -0.70
N GLY A 72 -17.03 7.62 -0.37
CA GLY A 72 -17.73 8.24 0.76
C GLY A 72 -17.15 7.90 2.14
N GLU A 73 -16.03 7.16 2.18
CA GLU A 73 -15.41 6.67 3.42
C GLU A 73 -13.92 7.03 3.45
N TRP A 74 -13.45 7.57 4.57
CA TRP A 74 -12.04 7.95 4.76
C TRP A 74 -11.09 6.75 4.91
N LEU A 75 -11.58 5.65 5.48
CA LEU A 75 -10.83 4.41 5.63
C LEU A 75 -11.78 3.22 5.40
N PRO A 76 -11.96 2.81 4.13
CA PRO A 76 -12.74 1.64 3.79
C PRO A 76 -12.22 0.38 4.49
N GLN A 77 -13.12 -0.49 4.95
CA GLN A 77 -12.73 -1.77 5.57
C GLN A 77 -11.94 -2.65 4.58
N GLU A 78 -12.29 -2.61 3.30
CA GLU A 78 -11.57 -3.29 2.21
C GLU A 78 -10.07 -2.95 2.19
N THR A 79 -9.70 -1.70 2.51
CA THR A 79 -8.29 -1.28 2.58
C THR A 79 -7.56 -2.00 3.71
N LEU A 80 -8.20 -2.16 4.87
CA LEU A 80 -7.63 -2.90 6.00
C LEU A 80 -7.50 -4.39 5.68
N ASP A 81 -8.54 -4.97 5.07
CA ASP A 81 -8.55 -6.38 4.70
C ASP A 81 -7.46 -6.69 3.67
N LEU A 82 -7.28 -5.82 2.67
CA LEU A 82 -6.23 -5.96 1.67
C LEU A 82 -4.82 -5.83 2.28
N ILE A 83 -4.61 -4.91 3.23
CA ILE A 83 -3.32 -4.80 3.92
C ILE A 83 -3.04 -6.07 4.74
N SER A 84 -4.01 -6.52 5.54
CA SER A 84 -3.88 -7.75 6.35
C SER A 84 -3.61 -8.99 5.51
N ASN A 85 -4.28 -9.13 4.37
CA ASN A 85 -4.12 -10.27 3.46
C ASN A 85 -2.78 -10.28 2.72
N HIS A 86 -2.17 -9.12 2.48
CA HIS A 86 -0.89 -8.99 1.76
C HIS A 86 0.32 -8.80 2.68
N LEU A 87 0.09 -8.58 3.98
CA LEU A 87 1.08 -8.41 5.05
C LEU A 87 1.97 -7.17 4.96
N ILE A 88 2.35 -6.76 3.76
CA ILE A 88 3.23 -5.62 3.49
C ILE A 88 2.49 -4.63 2.61
N ALA A 89 2.41 -3.37 3.06
CA ALA A 89 1.87 -2.26 2.27
C ALA A 89 2.71 -1.00 2.47
N ILE A 90 2.64 -0.07 1.50
CA ILE A 90 3.30 1.23 1.57
C ILE A 90 2.26 2.35 1.43
N LYS A 91 2.48 3.51 2.07
CA LYS A 91 1.55 4.63 1.94
C LYS A 91 2.20 6.00 1.91
N GLY A 92 1.71 6.85 1.02
CA GLY A 92 1.95 8.29 1.02
C GLY A 92 1.32 9.01 2.23
N PRO A 93 1.44 10.34 2.32
CA PRO A 93 0.81 11.13 3.37
C PRO A 93 -0.72 11.01 3.32
N LEU A 94 -1.39 11.11 4.48
CA LEU A 94 -2.86 11.06 4.56
C LEU A 94 -3.37 12.27 5.31
N THR A 95 -4.35 12.95 4.72
CA THR A 95 -5.06 14.07 5.33
C THR A 95 -6.00 13.53 6.41
N THR A 96 -5.95 14.13 7.60
CA THR A 96 -6.95 13.85 8.66
C THR A 96 -7.91 15.03 8.75
N PRO A 97 -9.22 14.83 8.53
CA PRO A 97 -10.19 15.93 8.63
C PRO A 97 -10.31 16.42 10.08
N VAL A 98 -10.27 17.73 10.28
CA VAL A 98 -10.51 18.34 11.59
C VAL A 98 -12.02 18.39 11.86
N GLY A 99 -12.47 17.93 13.04
CA GLY A 99 -13.86 18.05 13.48
C GLY A 99 -14.86 16.99 12.95
N GLY A 100 -14.42 16.07 12.06
CA GLY A 100 -15.29 15.06 11.42
C GLY A 100 -15.44 13.73 12.16
N GLY A 101 -15.18 13.66 13.47
CA GLY A 101 -15.33 12.43 14.27
C GLY A 101 -14.22 11.39 14.14
N ILE A 102 -13.28 11.54 13.19
CA ILE A 102 -12.08 10.69 13.05
C ILE A 102 -10.88 11.44 13.63
N ARG A 103 -10.25 10.89 14.67
CA ARG A 103 -9.08 11.52 15.32
C ARG A 103 -7.83 11.55 14.42
N SER A 104 -7.52 10.43 13.76
CA SER A 104 -6.38 10.31 12.84
C SER A 104 -6.44 9.00 12.07
N LEU A 105 -6.34 9.07 10.74
CA LEU A 105 -6.29 7.88 9.89
C LEU A 105 -5.00 7.08 10.09
N ASN A 106 -3.88 7.76 10.32
CA ASN A 106 -2.61 7.10 10.60
C ASN A 106 -2.63 6.35 11.94
N VAL A 107 -3.31 6.89 12.96
CA VAL A 107 -3.51 6.17 14.23
C VAL A 107 -4.46 4.99 14.04
N ALA A 108 -5.56 5.18 13.31
CA ALA A 108 -6.53 4.12 13.05
C ALA A 108 -5.89 2.91 12.34
N LEU A 109 -5.05 3.16 11.31
CA LEU A 109 -4.30 2.10 10.62
C LEU A 109 -3.42 1.30 11.58
N ARG A 110 -2.70 1.95 12.49
CA ARG A 110 -1.80 1.28 13.46
C ARG A 110 -2.51 0.51 14.55
N GLN A 111 -3.75 0.86 14.87
CA GLN A 111 -4.53 0.20 15.92
C GLN A 111 -5.33 -0.99 15.39
N LYS A 112 -5.67 -0.98 14.10
CA LYS A 112 -6.51 -1.99 13.46
C LYS A 112 -5.71 -3.10 12.75
N LEU A 113 -4.40 -2.93 12.59
CA LEU A 113 -3.47 -3.87 11.97
C LEU A 113 -2.46 -4.34 13.03
#